data_AF-A0A0N7M2Y1-F1
#
_entry.id   AF-A0A0N7M2Y1-F1
#
_cell.length_a   1.000
_cell.length_b   1.000
_cell.length_c   1.000
_cell.angle_alpha   90.00
_cell.angle_beta   90.00
_cell.angle_gamma   90.00
#
_symmetry.space_group_name_H-M   'P 1'
#
loop_
_entity.id
_entity.type
_entity.pdbx_description
1 polymer ?
#
loop_
_entity_poly.entity_id
_entity_poly.type
_entity_poly.pdbx_seq_one_letter_code
_entity_poly.pdbx_strand_id
1 'polypeptide(L)' 'MIEDSESGFEAAHRAQMRCFAYQPQGPLPQGRMFGAVSFRKMQDLPALLDL' A
#
# COMPACT_ATOMS: atom_id res chain seq x y z
N MET A 1 4.21 6.58 -0.47
CA MET A 1 5.14 5.41 -0.52
C MET A 1 4.41 4.26 -1.20
N ILE A 2 5.11 3.46 -2.01
CA ILE A 2 4.59 2.18 -2.52
C ILE A 2 5.39 1.09 -1.83
N GLU A 3 4.72 0.08 -1.29
CA GLU A 3 5.35 -0.94 -0.46
C GLU A 3 4.63 -2.29 -0.60
N ASP A 4 5.33 -3.40 -0.34
CA ASP A 4 4.78 -4.75 -0.38
C ASP A 4 5.06 -5.57 0.90
N SER A 5 5.82 -5.01 1.85
CA SER A 5 6.15 -5.66 3.13
C SER A 5 5.35 -5.12 4.33
N GLU A 6 5.08 -6.01 5.29
CA GLU A 6 4.40 -5.68 6.55
C GLU A 6 5.15 -4.62 7.38
N SER A 7 6.48 -4.76 7.48
CA SER A 7 7.33 -3.80 8.18
C SER A 7 7.31 -2.41 7.54
N GLY A 8 7.24 -2.35 6.21
CA GLY A 8 7.15 -1.08 5.50
C GLY A 8 5.78 -0.41 5.69
N PHE A 9 4.69 -1.19 5.71
CA PHE A 9 3.36 -0.67 6.06
C PHE A 9 3.31 -0.11 7.48
N GLU A 10 3.89 -0.81 8.45
CA GLU A 10 3.99 -0.34 9.83
C GLU A 10 4.81 0.95 9.94
N ALA A 11 5.96 1.01 9.28
CA ALA A 11 6.81 2.19 9.28
C ALA A 11 6.10 3.41 8.68
N ALA A 12 5.41 3.23 7.54
CA ALA A 12 4.66 4.30 6.91
C ALA A 12 3.51 4.80 7.80
N HIS A 13 2.81 3.88 8.48
CA HIS A 13 1.76 4.23 9.43
C HIS A 13 2.29 5.04 10.62
N ARG A 14 3.40 4.60 11.24
CA ARG A 14 4.06 5.32 12.34
C ARG A 14 4.56 6.70 11.92
N ALA A 15 4.99 6.84 10.67
CA ALA A 15 5.42 8.11 10.08
C ALA A 15 4.26 8.99 9.60
N GLN A 16 3.00 8.55 9.77
CA GLN A 16 1.80 9.21 9.24
C GLN A 16 1.87 9.49 7.73
N MET A 17 2.55 8.61 6.99
CA MET A 17 2.73 8.71 5.55
C MET A 17 1.66 7.90 4.82
N ARG A 18 1.11 8.47 3.74
CA ARG A 18 0.21 7.73 2.84
C ARG A 18 0.98 6.59 2.18
N CYS A 19 0.48 5.37 2.39
CA CYS A 19 1.07 4.14 1.86
C CYS A 19 0.12 3.45 0.87
N PHE A 20 0.68 3.02 -0.26
CA PHE A 20 -0.01 2.25 -1.28
C PHE A 20 0.58 0.85 -1.32
N ALA A 21 -0.24 -0.16 -1.07
CA ALA A 21 0.20 -1.54 -1.05
C ALA A 21 0.05 -2.17 -2.44
N TYR A 22 1.18 -2.50 -3.07
CA TYR A 22 1.16 -3.13 -4.39
C TYR A 22 1.01 -4.65 -4.24
N GLN A 23 -0.11 -5.19 -4.73
CA GLN A 23 -0.50 -6.59 -4.53
C GLN A 23 -0.88 -7.26 -5.85
N PRO A 24 0.08 -7.47 -6.78
CA PRO A 24 -0.22 -8.03 -8.10
C PRO A 24 -0.70 -9.50 -8.05
N GLN A 25 -0.32 -10.23 -6.99
CA GLN A 25 -0.58 -11.67 -6.85
C GLN A 25 -1.80 -11.99 -5.96
N GLY A 26 -2.50 -10.96 -5.45
CA GLY A 26 -3.64 -11.11 -4.56
C GLY A 26 -3.41 -10.50 -3.17
N PRO A 27 -4.47 -10.42 -2.34
CA PRO A 27 -4.41 -9.75 -1.05
C PRO A 27 -3.50 -10.50 -0.07
N LEU A 28 -2.67 -9.75 0.65
CA LEU A 28 -2.01 -10.24 1.87
C LEU A 28 -3.08 -10.57 2.94
N PRO A 29 -2.78 -11.45 3.91
CA PRO A 29 -3.68 -11.75 5.02
C PRO A 29 -4.20 -10.46 5.68
N GLN A 30 -5.52 -10.38 5.89
CA GLN A 30 -6.17 -9.23 6.53
C GLN A 30 -5.51 -8.92 7.89
N GLY A 31 -5.23 -7.64 8.15
CA GLY A 31 -4.67 -7.15 9.41
C GLY A 31 -3.24 -6.59 9.34
N ARG A 32 -2.51 -6.78 8.22
CA ARG A 32 -1.08 -6.45 8.11
C ARG A 32 -0.74 -5.16 7.35
N MET A 33 -1.76 -4.40 6.95
CA MET A 33 -1.57 -3.30 5.98
C MET A 33 -1.61 -1.91 6.61
N PHE A 34 -1.90 -1.79 7.91
CA PHE A 34 -1.82 -0.54 8.68
C PHE A 34 -2.50 0.68 8.02
N GLY A 35 -3.62 0.45 7.30
CA GLY A 35 -4.36 1.49 6.59
C GLY A 35 -3.83 1.83 5.18
N ALA A 36 -2.89 1.06 4.64
CA ALA A 36 -2.41 1.23 3.28
C ALA A 36 -3.52 0.97 2.24
N VAL A 37 -3.52 1.79 1.19
CA VAL A 37 -4.45 1.67 0.06
C VAL A 37 -3.94 0.59 -0.89
N SER A 38 -4.64 -0.55 -0.94
CA SER A 38 -4.26 -1.67 -1.81
C SER A 38 -4.55 -1.37 -3.28
N PHE A 39 -3.63 -1.70 -4.16
CA PHE A 39 -3.84 -1.68 -5.61
C PHE A 39 -3.10 -2.84 -6.27
N ARG A 40 -3.58 -3.27 -7.44
CA ARG A 40 -3.07 -4.49 -8.11
C ARG A 40 -2.36 -4.21 -9.41
N LYS A 41 -2.72 -3.14 -10.11
CA LYS A 41 -2.13 -2.79 -11.40
C LYS A 41 -1.43 -1.45 -11.26
N MET A 42 -0.18 -1.37 -11.70
CA MET A 42 0.58 -0.11 -11.69
C MET A 42 -0.11 1.02 -12.46
N GLN A 43 -0.94 0.68 -13.46
CA GLN A 43 -1.75 1.66 -14.20
C GLN A 43 -2.80 2.38 -13.35
N ASP A 44 -3.20 1.82 -12.20
CA ASP A 44 -4.20 2.43 -11.32
C ASP A 44 -3.56 3.48 -10.38
N LEU A 45 -2.23 3.47 -10.25
CA LEU A 45 -1.49 4.32 -9.33
C LEU A 45 -1.64 5.84 -9.60
N PRO A 46 -1.60 6.35 -10.84
CA PRO A 46 -1.78 7.79 -11.10
C PRO A 46 -3.12 8.30 -10.53
N ALA A 47 -4.20 7.57 -10.75
CA ALA A 47 -5.52 7.92 -10.22
C ALA A 47 -5.55 7.91 -8.68
N LEU A 48 -4.77 7.02 -8.03
CA LEU A 48 -4.65 6.96 -6.57
C LEU A 48 -3.79 8.09 -5.98
N LEU A 49 -2.89 8.66 -6.79
CA LEU A 49 -2.02 9.78 -6.45
C LEU A 49 -2.61 11.14 -6.81
N ASP A 50 -3.80 11.17 -7.41
CA ASP A 50 -4.44 12.37 -7.94
C ASP A 50 -3.54 13.09 -8.99
N LEU A 51 -2.88 12.29 -9.85
CA LEU A 51 -1.96 12.73 -10.92
C LEU A 51 -2.52 12.48 -12.32
#